data_AF-A0A2S8V7D8-F1
#
_entry.id   AF-A0A2S8V7D8-F1
#
_cell.length_a   1.000
_cell.length_b   1.000
_cell.length_c   1.000
_cell.angle_alpha   90.00
_cell.angle_beta   90.00
_cell.angle_gamma   90.00
#
_symmetry.space_group_name_H-M   'P 1'
#
loop_
_entity.id
_entity.type
_entity.pdbx_description
1 polymer ?
#
loop_
_entity_poly.entity_id
_entity_poly.type
_entity_poly.pdbx_seq_one_letter_code
_entity_poly.pdbx_strand_id
1 'polypeptide(L)'
;MSLFQRTTIALARSPMMGRAMRAMAARSSLASRFVGGADVDAAVGTALRLREAHGIRASLFYLGEYVADPAAIEHNVTQSIAACDALGRAGLDVHVSVDPTAIGYMDSDARGEANARRIGAAVSRAAGGGQDWVVLDMEDSGIRDRTCGLHRGLLEAGLPAGLTLQARRRRTPEDLHWAIRQRTSLRLVKGAFPERELDHDGRARIDQAYLDAASIMLSPEARKAGFLPVFGTHDDRLAGAIMTMARERGWAPDGFEFEMLYGVRPDWQLALRGLGYNVRVYLPFGGDWWPYAIRRVGENPRNAWLLARSLGSDGSYFS
;
A
#
# COMPACT_ATOMS: atom_id res chain seq x y z
N MET A 1 -3.65 -5.72 -24.42
CA MET A 1 -4.61 -4.80 -23.78
C MET A 1 -6.01 -5.05 -24.32
N SER A 2 -6.98 -5.32 -23.44
CA SER A 2 -8.38 -5.51 -23.83
C SER A 2 -9.02 -4.19 -24.31
N LEU A 3 -10.07 -4.28 -25.12
CA LEU A 3 -10.82 -3.10 -25.59
C LEU A 3 -11.37 -2.27 -24.41
N PHE A 4 -11.76 -2.97 -23.34
CA PHE A 4 -12.22 -2.38 -22.08
C PHE A 4 -11.15 -1.57 -21.35
N GLN A 5 -9.90 -2.04 -21.31
CA GLN A 5 -8.77 -1.29 -20.73
C GLN A 5 -8.44 -0.03 -21.54
N ARG A 6 -8.53 -0.09 -22.87
CA ARG A 6 -8.28 1.08 -23.73
C ARG A 6 -9.36 2.14 -23.56
N THR A 7 -10.62 1.74 -23.44
CA THR A 7 -11.73 2.67 -23.21
C THR A 7 -11.70 3.29 -21.82
N THR A 8 -11.35 2.54 -20.76
CA THR A 8 -11.19 3.12 -19.41
C THR A 8 -10.02 4.09 -19.33
N ILE A 9 -8.88 3.78 -19.95
CA ILE A 9 -7.72 4.69 -20.00
C ILE A 9 -8.05 5.95 -20.82
N ALA A 10 -8.76 5.82 -21.94
CA ALA A 10 -9.19 6.96 -22.75
C ALA A 10 -10.21 7.84 -22.00
N LEU A 11 -11.14 7.24 -21.26
CA LEU A 11 -12.11 7.95 -20.42
C LEU A 11 -11.44 8.67 -19.24
N ALA A 12 -10.44 8.06 -18.62
CA ALA A 12 -9.66 8.66 -17.51
C ALA A 12 -8.83 9.88 -17.95
N ARG A 13 -8.46 9.97 -19.25
CA ARG A 13 -7.66 11.06 -19.82
C ARG A 13 -8.48 12.27 -20.31
N SER A 14 -9.81 12.23 -20.24
CA SER A 14 -10.66 13.34 -20.72
C SER A 14 -10.85 14.43 -19.65
N PRO A 15 -10.37 15.67 -19.86
CA PRO A 15 -10.50 16.76 -18.88
C PRO A 15 -11.95 17.18 -18.62
N MET A 16 -12.82 17.07 -19.64
CA MET A 16 -14.24 17.42 -19.57
C MET A 16 -15.01 16.37 -18.75
N MET A 17 -14.73 15.09 -18.98
CA MET A 17 -15.33 13.99 -18.23
C MET A 17 -14.83 13.98 -16.78
N GLY A 18 -13.54 14.31 -16.56
CA GLY A 18 -12.97 14.51 -15.23
C GLY A 18 -13.68 15.59 -14.42
N ARG A 19 -14.04 16.72 -15.03
CA ARG A 19 -14.81 17.80 -14.35
C ARG A 19 -16.24 17.39 -14.03
N ALA A 20 -16.97 16.85 -15.00
CA ALA A 20 -18.37 16.43 -14.81
C ALA A 20 -18.49 15.31 -13.75
N MET A 21 -17.55 14.36 -13.77
CA MET A 21 -17.56 13.26 -12.82
C MET A 21 -17.06 13.68 -11.45
N ARG A 22 -16.04 14.54 -11.29
CA ARG A 22 -15.70 15.14 -9.98
C ARG A 22 -16.90 15.78 -9.29
N ALA A 23 -17.76 16.47 -10.05
CA ALA A 23 -19.00 17.07 -9.53
C ALA A 23 -20.06 16.02 -9.11
N MET A 24 -20.13 14.88 -9.80
CA MET A 24 -21.03 13.76 -9.46
C MET A 24 -20.50 12.94 -8.28
N ALA A 25 -19.19 12.83 -8.18
CA ALA A 25 -18.47 12.06 -7.19
C ALA A 25 -18.41 12.77 -5.83
N ALA A 26 -18.28 14.11 -5.85
CA ALA A 26 -18.49 14.98 -4.68
C ALA A 26 -19.93 14.93 -4.14
N ARG A 27 -20.89 14.45 -4.95
CA ARG A 27 -22.28 14.21 -4.56
C ARG A 27 -22.57 12.77 -4.14
N SER A 28 -21.58 11.88 -4.16
CA SER A 28 -21.75 10.45 -3.82
C SER A 28 -21.04 10.08 -2.52
N SER A 29 -21.73 9.37 -1.62
CA SER A 29 -21.14 8.77 -0.40
C SER A 29 -20.13 7.64 -0.69
N LEU A 30 -19.82 7.38 -1.97
CA LEU A 30 -18.91 6.34 -2.41
C LEU A 30 -17.44 6.78 -2.32
N ALA A 31 -17.15 8.08 -2.48
CA ALA A 31 -15.80 8.61 -2.39
C ALA A 31 -15.19 8.40 -0.99
N SER A 32 -15.97 8.74 0.05
CA SER A 32 -15.57 8.59 1.45
C SER A 32 -15.41 7.13 1.89
N ARG A 33 -15.90 6.15 1.11
CA ARG A 33 -15.72 4.73 1.43
C ARG A 33 -14.38 4.18 0.96
N PHE A 34 -13.68 4.83 0.03
CA PHE A 34 -12.41 4.32 -0.53
C PHE A 34 -11.24 5.30 -0.43
N VAL A 35 -11.50 6.51 0.05
CA VAL A 35 -10.53 7.58 0.25
C VAL A 35 -10.67 8.05 1.68
N GLY A 36 -9.54 8.12 2.39
CA GLY A 36 -9.49 8.51 3.80
C GLY A 36 -9.78 9.99 4.05
N GLY A 37 -9.68 10.83 3.01
CA GLY A 37 -9.91 12.27 3.13
C GLY A 37 -9.49 13.03 1.87
N ALA A 38 -9.98 14.26 1.73
CA ALA A 38 -9.59 15.14 0.64
C ALA A 38 -8.19 15.75 0.83
N ASP A 39 -7.70 15.78 2.07
CA ASP A 39 -6.43 16.34 2.49
C ASP A 39 -5.81 15.51 3.63
N VAL A 40 -4.64 15.95 4.10
CA VAL A 40 -3.87 15.30 5.17
C VAL A 40 -4.67 15.22 6.48
N ASP A 41 -5.31 16.31 6.89
CA ASP A 41 -6.01 16.38 8.18
C ASP A 41 -7.22 15.44 8.20
N ALA A 42 -7.99 15.41 7.11
CA ALA A 42 -9.09 14.47 6.95
C ALA A 42 -8.60 13.00 6.96
N ALA A 43 -7.49 12.70 6.28
CA ALA A 43 -6.90 11.37 6.26
C ALA A 43 -6.42 10.90 7.64
N VAL A 44 -5.75 11.79 8.39
CA VAL A 44 -5.31 11.51 9.76
C VAL A 44 -6.49 11.35 10.70
N GLY A 45 -7.54 12.17 10.55
CA GLY A 45 -8.79 12.00 11.30
C GLY A 45 -9.43 10.62 11.07
N THR A 46 -9.42 10.14 9.82
CA THR A 46 -9.90 8.78 9.49
C THR A 46 -9.00 7.70 10.09
N ALA A 47 -7.68 7.84 10.01
CA ALA A 47 -6.73 6.92 10.62
C ALA A 47 -6.90 6.83 12.15
N LEU A 48 -7.12 7.98 12.81
CA LEU A 48 -7.36 8.05 14.24
C LEU A 48 -8.65 7.32 14.64
N ARG A 49 -9.76 7.59 13.93
CA ARG A 49 -11.04 6.89 14.18
C ARG A 49 -10.91 5.38 14.02
N LEU A 50 -10.23 4.90 12.97
CA LEU A 50 -9.99 3.46 12.77
C LEU A 50 -9.18 2.83 13.91
N ARG A 51 -8.17 3.55 14.41
CA ARG A 51 -7.35 3.08 15.53
C ARG A 51 -8.15 3.05 16.82
N GLU A 52 -8.92 4.08 17.13
CA GLU A 52 -9.69 4.19 18.37
C GLU A 52 -10.88 3.22 18.40
N ALA A 53 -11.65 3.13 17.31
CA ALA A 53 -12.86 2.32 17.27
C ALA A 53 -12.58 0.83 17.08
N HIS A 54 -11.50 0.48 16.35
CA HIS A 54 -11.30 -0.89 15.86
C HIS A 54 -9.87 -1.43 16.09
N GLY A 55 -8.95 -0.61 16.59
CA GLY A 55 -7.54 -0.98 16.68
C GLY A 55 -6.89 -1.21 15.30
N ILE A 56 -7.48 -0.65 14.23
CA ILE A 56 -6.97 -0.77 12.86
C ILE A 56 -5.97 0.37 12.61
N ARG A 57 -4.78 0.02 12.11
CA ARG A 57 -3.72 0.98 11.75
C ARG A 57 -3.93 1.48 10.31
N ALA A 58 -3.25 2.55 9.91
CA ALA A 58 -3.33 3.07 8.55
C ALA A 58 -1.95 3.22 7.90
N SER A 59 -1.89 3.09 6.57
CA SER A 59 -0.80 3.50 5.71
C SER A 59 -1.31 4.60 4.80
N LEU A 60 -0.90 5.85 5.02
CA LEU A 60 -1.37 6.97 4.20
C LEU A 60 -0.68 6.95 2.84
N PHE A 61 -1.45 7.19 1.78
CA PHE A 61 -0.94 7.30 0.41
C PHE A 61 -1.52 8.53 -0.27
N TYR A 62 -0.66 9.46 -0.68
CA TYR A 62 -1.12 10.65 -1.38
C TYR A 62 -1.44 10.32 -2.84
N LEU A 63 -2.65 10.67 -3.27
CA LEU A 63 -3.14 10.52 -4.64
C LEU A 63 -2.62 11.67 -5.51
N GLY A 64 -1.33 11.65 -5.80
CA GLY A 64 -0.66 12.60 -6.69
C GLY A 64 -0.76 12.24 -8.17
N GLU A 65 -0.43 13.20 -9.04
CA GLU A 65 -0.29 12.93 -10.47
C GLU A 65 1.01 12.18 -10.78
N TYR A 66 0.94 11.18 -11.68
CA TYR A 66 2.11 10.48 -12.22
C TYR A 66 2.73 11.32 -13.34
N VAL A 67 3.56 12.29 -12.98
CA VAL A 67 4.09 13.27 -13.93
C VAL A 67 5.58 13.52 -13.70
N ALA A 68 6.29 13.75 -14.80
CA ALA A 68 7.68 14.23 -14.78
C ALA A 68 7.77 15.76 -14.56
N ASP A 69 6.67 16.41 -14.18
CA ASP A 69 6.65 17.84 -13.88
C ASP A 69 7.30 18.09 -12.49
N PRO A 70 8.36 18.91 -12.41
CA PRO A 70 9.05 19.16 -11.14
C PRO A 70 8.17 19.75 -10.05
N ALA A 71 7.18 20.59 -10.39
CA ALA A 71 6.30 21.21 -9.41
C ALA A 71 5.32 20.18 -8.80
N ALA A 72 4.74 19.32 -9.63
CA ALA A 72 3.91 18.22 -9.16
C ALA A 72 4.69 17.18 -8.33
N ILE A 73 5.93 16.85 -8.72
CA ILE A 73 6.81 16.00 -7.91
C ILE A 73 7.04 16.61 -6.52
N GLU A 74 7.39 17.90 -6.46
CA GLU A 74 7.61 18.60 -5.18
C GLU A 74 6.33 18.65 -4.34
N HIS A 75 5.17 18.83 -4.98
CA HIS A 75 3.89 18.80 -4.31
C HIS A 75 3.58 17.42 -3.70
N ASN A 76 3.80 16.33 -4.43
CA ASN A 76 3.62 14.96 -3.93
C ASN A 76 4.50 14.72 -2.68
N VAL A 77 5.78 15.10 -2.76
CA VAL A 77 6.74 14.97 -1.66
C VAL A 77 6.30 15.79 -0.45
N THR A 78 5.83 17.02 -0.68
CA THR A 78 5.32 17.91 0.38
C THR A 78 4.11 17.29 1.08
N GLN A 79 3.18 16.70 0.34
CA GLN A 79 2.00 16.03 0.91
C GLN A 79 2.38 14.78 1.72
N SER A 80 3.35 13.98 1.25
CA SER A 80 3.88 12.85 2.01
C SER A 80 4.56 13.28 3.31
N ILE A 81 5.35 14.36 3.29
CA ILE A 81 6.00 14.90 4.49
C ILE A 81 4.96 15.46 5.47
N ALA A 82 3.99 16.22 4.97
CA ALA A 82 2.90 16.75 5.80
C ALA A 82 2.10 15.64 6.48
N ALA A 83 1.84 14.54 5.76
CA ALA A 83 1.21 13.35 6.33
C ALA A 83 2.07 12.71 7.43
N CYS A 84 3.40 12.65 7.26
CA CYS A 84 4.29 12.14 8.30
C CYS A 84 4.17 12.96 9.59
N ASP A 85 4.27 14.30 9.47
CA ASP A 85 4.22 15.19 10.62
C ASP A 85 2.85 15.15 11.31
N ALA A 86 1.76 15.06 10.54
CA ALA A 86 0.40 15.00 11.08
C ALA A 86 0.11 13.66 11.80
N LEU A 87 0.59 12.54 11.26
CA LEU A 87 0.50 11.23 11.93
C LEU A 87 1.25 11.24 13.27
N GLY A 88 2.48 11.77 13.28
CA GLY A 88 3.29 11.89 14.50
C GLY A 88 2.62 12.76 15.57
N ARG A 89 2.05 13.93 15.19
CA ARG A 89 1.29 14.78 16.11
C ARG A 89 0.05 14.09 16.70
N ALA A 90 -0.59 13.21 15.93
CA ALA A 90 -1.73 12.41 16.38
C ALA A 90 -1.31 11.16 17.18
N GLY A 91 0.00 10.94 17.40
CA GLY A 91 0.54 9.79 18.11
C GLY A 91 0.26 8.45 17.41
N LEU A 92 0.00 8.46 16.10
CA LEU A 92 -0.21 7.28 15.26
C LEU A 92 1.12 6.76 14.71
N ASP A 93 1.11 5.54 14.16
CA ASP A 93 2.22 5.06 13.33
C ASP A 93 2.46 6.01 12.16
N VAL A 94 3.70 6.46 11.98
CA VAL A 94 4.12 7.26 10.83
C VAL A 94 4.41 6.34 9.66
N HIS A 95 3.35 5.83 9.04
CA HIS A 95 3.41 4.88 7.93
C HIS A 95 2.86 5.53 6.66
N VAL A 96 3.74 5.86 5.72
CA VAL A 96 3.38 6.52 4.46
C VAL A 96 3.87 5.71 3.28
N SER A 97 2.97 5.36 2.36
CA SER A 97 3.30 4.72 1.09
C SER A 97 3.60 5.76 0.02
N VAL A 98 4.59 5.49 -0.82
CA VAL A 98 4.95 6.35 -1.96
C VAL A 98 5.29 5.51 -3.18
N ASP A 99 4.81 5.93 -4.34
CA ASP A 99 5.28 5.40 -5.63
C ASP A 99 6.59 6.11 -6.00
N PRO A 100 7.70 5.39 -6.27
CA PRO A 100 8.95 5.97 -6.70
C PRO A 100 8.81 6.94 -7.89
N THR A 101 7.95 6.62 -8.87
CA THR A 101 7.73 7.51 -10.02
C THR A 101 7.12 8.86 -9.61
N ALA A 102 6.23 8.88 -8.61
CA ALA A 102 5.57 10.09 -8.10
C ALA A 102 6.51 11.03 -7.34
N ILE A 103 7.67 10.54 -6.90
CA ILE A 103 8.68 11.33 -6.18
C ILE A 103 9.91 11.67 -7.04
N GLY A 104 9.86 11.40 -8.35
CA GLY A 104 10.81 11.93 -9.33
C GLY A 104 11.70 10.91 -10.04
N TYR A 105 11.47 9.61 -9.89
CA TYR A 105 12.24 8.59 -10.63
C TYR A 105 12.03 8.62 -12.15
N MET A 106 10.96 9.26 -12.62
CA MET A 106 10.75 9.50 -14.06
C MET A 106 11.54 10.71 -14.59
N ASP A 107 12.02 11.58 -13.70
CA ASP A 107 12.89 12.71 -14.05
C ASP A 107 14.36 12.30 -13.95
N SER A 108 14.80 11.83 -12.79
CA SER A 108 16.16 11.32 -12.58
C SER A 108 16.27 10.47 -11.31
N ASP A 109 17.18 9.49 -11.32
CA ASP A 109 17.48 8.66 -10.14
C ASP A 109 17.90 9.54 -8.95
N ALA A 110 18.74 10.56 -9.19
CA ALA A 110 19.19 11.50 -8.15
C ALA A 110 18.03 12.27 -7.50
N ARG A 111 17.02 12.72 -8.27
CA ARG A 111 15.85 13.40 -7.72
C ARG A 111 15.00 12.44 -6.90
N GLY A 112 14.71 11.26 -7.44
CA GLY A 112 13.93 10.22 -6.74
C GLY A 112 14.56 9.85 -5.40
N GLU A 113 15.88 9.61 -5.39
CA GLU A 113 16.64 9.30 -4.18
C GLU A 113 16.64 10.44 -3.17
N ALA A 114 16.89 11.68 -3.61
CA ALA A 114 16.89 12.85 -2.73
C ALA A 114 15.53 13.06 -2.07
N ASN A 115 14.44 12.92 -2.83
CA ASN A 115 13.08 13.07 -2.31
C ASN A 115 12.68 11.95 -1.36
N ALA A 116 13.03 10.70 -1.67
CA ALA A 116 12.82 9.58 -0.76
C ALA A 116 13.57 9.77 0.57
N ARG A 117 14.81 10.29 0.55
CA ARG A 117 15.56 10.64 1.76
C ARG A 117 14.88 11.73 2.58
N ARG A 118 14.32 12.76 1.94
CA ARG A 118 13.54 13.81 2.61
C ARG A 118 12.33 13.24 3.34
N ILE A 119 11.60 12.33 2.69
CA ILE A 119 10.42 11.67 3.28
C ILE A 119 10.85 10.74 4.41
N GLY A 120 11.86 9.88 4.21
CA GLY A 120 12.40 9.01 5.25
C GLY A 120 12.89 9.77 6.48
N ALA A 121 13.52 10.94 6.28
CA ALA A 121 13.91 11.82 7.38
C ALA A 121 12.70 12.43 8.10
N ALA A 122 11.61 12.74 7.39
CA ALA A 122 10.37 13.18 8.01
C ALA A 122 9.74 12.07 8.88
N VAL A 123 9.72 10.83 8.37
CA VAL A 123 9.32 9.66 9.15
C VAL A 123 10.16 9.55 10.42
N SER A 124 11.50 9.58 10.33
CA SER A 124 12.39 9.51 11.51
C SER A 124 12.11 10.60 12.55
N ARG A 125 11.80 11.83 12.12
CA ARG A 125 11.54 12.95 13.04
C ARG A 125 10.19 12.83 13.74
N ALA A 126 9.18 12.33 13.03
CA ALA A 126 7.82 12.21 13.53
C ALA A 126 7.55 10.86 14.22
N ALA A 127 8.45 9.88 14.08
CA ALA A 127 8.32 8.52 14.59
C ALA A 127 8.04 8.47 16.09
N GLY A 128 7.28 7.46 16.49
CA GLY A 128 6.81 7.30 17.87
C GLY A 128 5.80 6.17 18.06
N GLY A 129 5.26 5.62 16.97
CA GLY A 129 4.30 4.50 16.99
C GLY A 129 4.96 3.11 16.97
N GLY A 130 6.24 3.03 16.62
CA GLY A 130 7.02 1.78 16.64
C GLY A 130 6.92 0.95 15.34
N GLN A 131 6.08 1.37 14.40
CA GLN A 131 5.98 0.84 13.03
C GLN A 131 6.00 1.98 12.01
N ASP A 132 6.98 2.86 12.17
CA ASP A 132 7.15 4.09 11.39
C ASP A 132 8.00 3.80 10.15
N TRP A 133 7.44 3.95 8.95
CA TRP A 133 8.09 3.59 7.69
C TRP A 133 7.66 4.51 6.54
N VAL A 134 8.61 4.93 5.70
CA VAL A 134 8.29 5.23 4.30
C VAL A 134 8.29 3.92 3.52
N VAL A 135 7.13 3.51 3.02
CA VAL A 135 7.00 2.26 2.26
C VAL A 135 7.03 2.57 0.77
N LEU A 136 8.04 2.04 0.10
CA LEU A 136 8.19 2.15 -1.35
C LEU A 136 7.24 1.15 -2.02
N ASP A 137 6.22 1.67 -2.69
CA ASP A 137 5.28 0.86 -3.46
C ASP A 137 5.97 0.32 -4.73
N MET A 138 5.60 -0.90 -5.12
CA MET A 138 6.19 -1.58 -6.25
C MET A 138 5.31 -1.46 -7.48
N GLU A 139 5.82 -0.75 -8.46
CA GLU A 139 5.15 -0.46 -9.73
C GLU A 139 5.46 -1.56 -10.77
N ASP A 140 5.70 -1.21 -12.03
CA ASP A 140 6.05 -2.16 -13.08
C ASP A 140 7.53 -2.61 -13.02
N SER A 141 7.88 -3.61 -13.83
CA SER A 141 9.23 -4.19 -13.82
C SER A 141 10.35 -3.22 -14.20
N GLY A 142 10.04 -2.14 -14.92
CA GLY A 142 11.01 -1.16 -15.40
C GLY A 142 11.63 -0.32 -14.29
N ILE A 143 10.93 -0.16 -13.15
CA ILE A 143 11.43 0.58 -11.98
C ILE A 143 11.89 -0.34 -10.84
N ARG A 144 11.57 -1.65 -10.88
CA ARG A 144 11.82 -2.57 -9.75
C ARG A 144 13.25 -2.49 -9.20
N ASP A 145 14.26 -2.62 -10.05
CA ASP A 145 15.65 -2.68 -9.58
C ASP A 145 16.09 -1.34 -8.97
N ARG A 146 15.56 -0.22 -9.47
CA ARG A 146 15.74 1.11 -8.86
C ARG A 146 15.03 1.22 -7.52
N THR A 147 13.80 0.73 -7.40
CA THR A 147 13.02 0.71 -6.15
C THR A 147 13.72 -0.14 -5.07
N CYS A 148 14.19 -1.34 -5.43
CA CYS A 148 14.96 -2.18 -4.53
C CYS A 148 16.29 -1.50 -4.15
N GLY A 149 16.99 -0.87 -5.10
CA GLY A 149 18.21 -0.11 -4.82
C GLY A 149 17.98 1.07 -3.86
N LEU A 150 16.90 1.80 -4.05
CA LEU A 150 16.49 2.90 -3.19
C LEU A 150 16.22 2.43 -1.75
N HIS A 151 15.48 1.34 -1.60
CA HIS A 151 15.21 0.73 -0.29
C HIS A 151 16.52 0.43 0.45
N ARG A 152 17.50 -0.19 -0.22
CA ARG A 152 18.83 -0.43 0.34
C ARG A 152 19.52 0.87 0.76
N GLY A 153 19.55 1.86 -0.13
CA GLY A 153 20.21 3.14 0.14
C GLY A 153 19.58 3.93 1.29
N LEU A 154 18.27 3.82 1.50
CA LEU A 154 17.60 4.42 2.66
C LEU A 154 17.98 3.70 3.96
N LEU A 155 17.97 2.36 3.97
CA LEU A 155 18.39 1.58 5.14
C LEU A 155 19.86 1.81 5.50
N GLU A 156 20.75 1.87 4.51
CA GLU A 156 22.18 2.20 4.69
C GLU A 156 22.37 3.61 5.26
N ALA A 157 21.48 4.55 4.94
CA ALA A 157 21.45 5.89 5.52
C ALA A 157 20.81 5.95 6.92
N GLY A 158 20.40 4.82 7.49
CA GLY A 158 19.74 4.75 8.80
C GLY A 158 18.31 5.28 8.80
N LEU A 159 17.67 5.40 7.63
CA LEU A 159 16.30 5.89 7.50
C LEU A 159 15.30 4.72 7.53
N PRO A 160 14.13 4.89 8.18
CA PRO A 160 13.10 3.87 8.25
C PRO A 160 12.41 3.71 6.90
N ALA A 161 12.80 2.68 6.15
CA ALA A 161 12.22 2.38 4.85
C ALA A 161 11.64 0.97 4.83
N GLY A 162 10.43 0.84 4.28
CA GLY A 162 9.83 -0.42 3.90
C GLY A 162 9.76 -0.59 2.37
N LEU A 163 9.45 -1.80 1.92
CA LEU A 163 9.39 -2.14 0.50
C LEU A 163 8.13 -2.95 0.19
N THR A 164 7.53 -2.74 -0.97
CA THR A 164 6.51 -3.66 -1.51
C THR A 164 7.16 -4.65 -2.49
N LEU A 165 6.78 -5.92 -2.46
CA LEU A 165 7.13 -6.91 -3.49
C LEU A 165 5.89 -7.63 -4.02
N GLN A 166 5.98 -8.13 -5.25
CA GLN A 166 4.86 -8.69 -6.00
C GLN A 166 5.03 -10.19 -6.20
N ALA A 167 4.28 -11.01 -5.45
CA ALA A 167 4.37 -12.48 -5.50
C ALA A 167 4.23 -13.10 -6.90
N ARG A 168 3.56 -12.42 -7.84
CA ARG A 168 3.47 -12.88 -9.24
C ARG A 168 4.83 -12.96 -9.95
N ARG A 169 5.85 -12.21 -9.52
CA ARG A 169 7.16 -12.16 -10.20
C ARG A 169 8.03 -13.34 -9.78
N ARG A 170 8.60 -14.05 -10.76
CA ARG A 170 9.47 -15.20 -10.50
C ARG A 170 10.72 -14.86 -9.68
N ARG A 171 11.20 -13.61 -9.76
CA ARG A 171 12.37 -13.10 -9.03
C ARG A 171 12.09 -12.68 -7.56
N THR A 172 10.83 -12.68 -7.13
CA THR A 172 10.46 -12.24 -5.76
C THR A 172 11.20 -12.99 -4.65
N PRO A 173 11.39 -14.33 -4.73
CA PRO A 173 12.15 -15.05 -3.71
C PRO A 173 13.57 -14.50 -3.54
N GLU A 174 14.28 -14.19 -4.62
CA GLU A 174 15.65 -13.68 -4.59
C GLU A 174 15.72 -12.32 -3.89
N ASP A 175 14.81 -11.40 -4.23
CA ASP A 175 14.75 -10.07 -3.59
C ASP A 175 14.37 -10.20 -2.10
N LEU A 176 13.50 -11.14 -1.74
CA LEU A 176 13.13 -11.43 -0.34
C LEU A 176 14.30 -11.90 0.52
N HIS A 177 15.16 -12.79 0.00
CA HIS A 177 16.27 -13.32 0.77
C HIS A 177 17.17 -12.21 1.31
N TRP A 178 17.39 -11.14 0.54
CA TRP A 178 18.11 -9.97 1.03
C TRP A 178 17.32 -9.21 2.11
N ALA A 179 16.04 -8.93 1.84
CA ALA A 179 15.20 -8.09 2.71
C ALA A 179 14.93 -8.69 4.10
N ILE A 180 14.71 -10.01 4.19
CA ILE A 180 14.42 -10.67 5.48
C ILE A 180 15.58 -10.62 6.48
N ARG A 181 16.78 -10.28 6.03
CA ARG A 181 17.96 -10.12 6.91
C ARG A 181 18.11 -8.69 7.44
N GLN A 182 17.20 -7.79 7.07
CA GLN A 182 17.21 -6.39 7.49
C GLN A 182 16.09 -6.14 8.49
N ARG A 183 16.29 -5.15 9.37
CA ARG A 183 15.22 -4.60 10.22
C ARG A 183 14.37 -3.63 9.40
N THR A 184 13.49 -4.18 8.58
CA THR A 184 12.63 -3.43 7.64
C THR A 184 11.21 -3.98 7.67
N SER A 185 10.24 -3.16 7.29
CA SER A 185 8.92 -3.63 6.87
C SER A 185 8.93 -4.07 5.41
N LEU A 186 8.21 -5.13 5.07
CA LEU A 186 7.99 -5.52 3.67
C LEU A 186 6.55 -5.97 3.44
N ARG A 187 5.91 -5.33 2.48
CA ARG A 187 4.56 -5.62 2.01
C ARG A 187 4.58 -6.59 0.84
N LEU A 188 4.02 -7.78 1.03
CA LEU A 188 3.81 -8.74 -0.04
C LEU A 188 2.41 -8.60 -0.63
N VAL A 189 2.34 -8.29 -1.92
CA VAL A 189 1.08 -8.24 -2.69
C VAL A 189 1.08 -9.28 -3.79
N LYS A 190 -0.08 -9.64 -4.35
CA LYS A 190 -0.12 -10.46 -5.58
C LYS A 190 0.53 -9.76 -6.77
N GLY A 191 0.36 -8.43 -6.87
CA GLY A 191 0.88 -7.58 -7.93
C GLY A 191 -0.21 -7.18 -8.94
N ALA A 192 -0.33 -5.87 -9.19
CA ALA A 192 -1.40 -5.29 -10.01
C ALA A 192 -1.12 -5.31 -11.52
N PHE A 193 0.16 -5.34 -11.92
CA PHE A 193 0.58 -5.22 -13.32
C PHE A 193 1.05 -6.57 -13.90
N PRO A 194 0.31 -7.18 -14.84
CA PRO A 194 0.71 -8.44 -15.46
C PRO A 194 1.80 -8.24 -16.53
N GLU A 195 2.89 -9.00 -16.42
CA GLU A 195 3.91 -9.10 -17.48
C GLU A 195 4.31 -10.57 -17.66
N ARG A 196 3.71 -11.22 -18.67
CA ARG A 196 3.76 -12.68 -18.85
C ARG A 196 5.17 -13.25 -18.84
N GLU A 197 6.11 -12.53 -19.45
CA GLU A 197 7.50 -12.98 -19.55
C GLU A 197 8.20 -13.04 -18.20
N LEU A 198 7.76 -12.29 -17.19
CA LEU A 198 8.38 -12.22 -15.86
C LEU A 198 7.54 -12.92 -14.77
N ASP A 199 6.28 -13.19 -15.08
CA ASP A 199 5.29 -13.70 -14.14
C ASP A 199 5.30 -15.21 -14.00
N HIS A 200 4.81 -15.70 -12.87
CA HIS A 200 4.34 -17.07 -12.74
C HIS A 200 3.11 -17.33 -13.62
N ASP A 201 3.01 -18.54 -14.17
CA ASP A 201 1.94 -18.91 -15.09
C ASP A 201 0.63 -19.22 -14.36
N GLY A 202 -0.37 -18.37 -14.58
CA GLY A 202 -1.74 -18.60 -14.15
C GLY A 202 -1.97 -18.34 -12.65
N ARG A 203 -3.25 -18.28 -12.28
CA ARG A 203 -3.66 -17.83 -10.95
C ARG A 203 -3.21 -18.78 -9.84
N ALA A 204 -3.34 -20.10 -10.04
CA ALA A 204 -2.96 -21.08 -9.04
C ALA A 204 -1.46 -21.00 -8.70
N ARG A 205 -0.58 -20.82 -9.70
CA ARG A 205 0.84 -20.68 -9.45
C ARG A 205 1.18 -19.37 -8.75
N ILE A 206 0.51 -18.27 -9.08
CA ILE A 206 0.67 -16.98 -8.39
C ILE A 206 0.23 -17.07 -6.93
N ASP A 207 -0.89 -17.74 -6.65
CA ASP A 207 -1.37 -17.94 -5.28
C ASP A 207 -0.39 -18.83 -4.48
N GLN A 208 0.17 -19.88 -5.11
CA GLN A 208 1.25 -20.66 -4.51
C GLN A 208 2.52 -19.83 -4.28
N ALA A 209 2.93 -19.02 -5.26
CA ALA A 209 4.10 -18.15 -5.13
C ALA A 209 3.94 -17.12 -4.00
N TYR A 210 2.71 -16.65 -3.75
CA TYR A 210 2.40 -15.80 -2.60
C TYR A 210 2.65 -16.54 -1.28
N LEU A 211 2.22 -17.79 -1.16
CA LEU A 211 2.46 -18.61 0.04
C LEU A 211 3.93 -19.01 0.19
N ASP A 212 4.63 -19.30 -0.91
CA ASP A 212 6.07 -19.58 -0.92
C ASP A 212 6.84 -18.35 -0.40
N ALA A 213 6.50 -17.15 -0.88
CA ALA A 213 7.06 -15.88 -0.43
C ALA A 213 6.70 -15.58 1.04
N ALA A 214 5.46 -15.81 1.46
CA ALA A 214 5.05 -15.65 2.86
C ALA A 214 5.81 -16.59 3.80
N SER A 215 6.11 -17.81 3.34
CA SER A 215 7.00 -18.73 4.04
C SER A 215 8.40 -18.17 4.21
N ILE A 216 8.99 -17.54 3.19
CA ILE A 216 10.30 -16.88 3.35
C ILE A 216 10.22 -15.75 4.39
N MET A 217 9.16 -14.93 4.33
CA MET A 217 8.95 -13.80 5.25
C MET A 217 8.70 -14.21 6.70
N LEU A 218 8.15 -15.40 6.94
CA LEU A 218 7.90 -15.97 8.27
C LEU A 218 9.02 -16.93 8.72
N SER A 219 10.21 -16.85 8.13
CA SER A 219 11.32 -17.70 8.53
C SER A 219 11.88 -17.31 9.91
N PRO A 220 12.57 -18.22 10.62
CA PRO A 220 13.28 -17.88 11.85
C PRO A 220 14.31 -16.76 11.67
N GLU A 221 14.96 -16.70 10.51
CA GLU A 221 15.93 -15.65 10.16
C GLU A 221 15.25 -14.28 10.09
N ALA A 222 14.09 -14.20 9.44
CA ALA A 222 13.29 -12.98 9.36
C ALA A 222 12.93 -12.47 10.76
N ARG A 223 12.43 -13.37 11.63
CA ARG A 223 12.09 -13.03 13.02
C ARG A 223 13.30 -12.52 13.79
N LYS A 224 14.45 -13.18 13.66
CA LYS A 224 15.69 -12.81 14.36
C LYS A 224 16.22 -11.44 13.90
N ALA A 225 16.05 -11.09 12.63
CA ALA A 225 16.49 -9.81 12.08
C ALA A 225 15.60 -8.62 12.51
N GLY A 226 14.44 -8.87 13.13
CA GLY A 226 13.46 -7.84 13.41
C GLY A 226 12.76 -7.34 12.14
N PHE A 227 12.70 -8.18 11.10
CA PHE A 227 11.91 -7.95 9.90
C PHE A 227 10.42 -7.95 10.26
N LEU A 228 9.64 -7.03 9.67
CA LEU A 228 8.20 -6.93 9.85
C LEU A 228 7.48 -7.40 8.58
N PRO A 229 6.91 -8.63 8.58
CA PRO A 229 6.11 -9.12 7.46
C PRO A 229 4.77 -8.40 7.38
N VAL A 230 4.41 -7.90 6.20
CA VAL A 230 3.09 -7.33 5.91
C VAL A 230 2.46 -8.07 4.73
N PHE A 231 1.31 -8.68 4.93
CA PHE A 231 0.60 -9.45 3.91
C PHE A 231 -0.56 -8.66 3.32
N GLY A 232 -0.29 -8.00 2.18
CA GLY A 232 -1.26 -7.24 1.42
C GLY A 232 -2.22 -8.13 0.62
N THR A 233 -3.34 -8.53 1.23
CA THR A 233 -4.33 -9.42 0.59
C THR A 233 -5.74 -9.30 1.19
N HIS A 234 -6.76 -9.38 0.33
CA HIS A 234 -8.18 -9.54 0.74
C HIS A 234 -8.69 -10.98 0.62
N ASP A 235 -7.78 -11.91 0.29
CA ASP A 235 -8.05 -13.33 0.09
C ASP A 235 -7.97 -14.05 1.44
N ASP A 236 -9.13 -14.40 2.00
CA ASP A 236 -9.27 -15.07 3.30
C ASP A 236 -8.64 -16.46 3.31
N ARG A 237 -8.62 -17.17 2.17
CA ARG A 237 -7.92 -18.46 2.04
C ARG A 237 -6.42 -18.30 2.20
N LEU A 238 -5.82 -17.29 1.56
CA LEU A 238 -4.40 -17.01 1.73
C LEU A 238 -4.10 -16.54 3.15
N ALA A 239 -4.93 -15.66 3.71
CA ALA A 239 -4.77 -15.20 5.08
C ALA A 239 -4.80 -16.36 6.08
N GLY A 240 -5.76 -17.29 5.96
CA GLY A 240 -5.85 -18.48 6.82
C GLY A 240 -4.64 -19.42 6.71
N ALA A 241 -4.10 -19.61 5.50
CA ALA A 241 -2.88 -20.38 5.30
C ALA A 241 -1.66 -19.72 5.96
N ILE A 242 -1.55 -18.39 5.86
CA ILE A 242 -0.48 -17.60 6.50
C ILE A 242 -0.58 -17.65 8.01
N MET A 243 -1.77 -17.52 8.59
CA MET A 243 -1.99 -17.66 10.03
C MET A 243 -1.54 -19.04 10.55
N THR A 244 -1.90 -20.09 9.80
CA THR A 244 -1.51 -21.46 10.14
C THR A 244 0.01 -21.61 10.14
N MET A 245 0.65 -21.15 9.07
CA MET A 245 2.10 -21.17 8.91
C MET A 245 2.83 -20.34 9.98
N ALA A 246 2.30 -19.14 10.30
CA ALA A 246 2.84 -18.27 11.33
C ALA A 246 2.82 -18.97 12.70
N ARG A 247 1.68 -19.57 13.07
CA ARG A 247 1.52 -20.33 14.32
C ARG A 247 2.49 -21.51 14.40
N GLU A 248 2.61 -22.30 13.33
CA GLU A 248 3.54 -23.45 13.26
C GLU A 248 5.01 -23.03 13.43
N ARG A 249 5.35 -21.80 13.05
CA ARG A 249 6.70 -21.24 13.15
C ARG A 249 6.92 -20.37 14.39
N GLY A 250 5.91 -20.30 15.27
CA GLY A 250 5.97 -19.54 16.52
C GLY A 250 5.97 -18.02 16.33
N TRP A 251 5.36 -17.51 15.25
CA TRP A 251 5.04 -16.09 15.15
C TRP A 251 3.77 -15.79 15.92
N ALA A 252 3.83 -14.78 16.80
CA ALA A 252 2.65 -14.27 17.47
C ALA A 252 1.77 -13.46 16.48
N PRO A 253 0.45 -13.37 16.72
CA PRO A 253 -0.47 -12.60 15.86
C PRO A 253 -0.11 -11.13 15.67
N ASP A 254 0.65 -10.55 16.61
CA ASP A 254 1.14 -9.17 16.58
C ASP A 254 2.56 -9.03 16.00
N GLY A 255 3.23 -10.15 15.67
CA GLY A 255 4.55 -10.15 15.05
C GLY A 255 4.53 -9.86 13.54
N PHE A 256 3.37 -9.84 12.91
CA PHE A 256 3.19 -9.53 11.49
C PHE A 256 1.86 -8.83 11.26
N GLU A 257 1.63 -8.31 10.06
CA GLU A 257 0.41 -7.57 9.72
C GLU A 257 -0.31 -8.16 8.52
N PHE A 258 -1.64 -8.07 8.54
CA PHE A 258 -2.43 -8.11 7.32
C PHE A 258 -2.71 -6.67 6.88
N GLU A 259 -2.47 -6.38 5.60
CA GLU A 259 -2.81 -5.09 5.03
C GLU A 259 -3.89 -5.22 3.96
N MET A 260 -4.87 -4.32 4.03
CA MET A 260 -6.02 -4.32 3.14
C MET A 260 -6.31 -2.90 2.67
N LEU A 261 -6.89 -2.75 1.49
CA LEU A 261 -7.37 -1.44 1.05
C LEU A 261 -8.51 -0.94 1.96
N TYR A 262 -8.46 0.34 2.32
CA TYR A 262 -9.54 1.01 3.03
C TYR A 262 -10.88 0.84 2.28
N GLY A 263 -11.94 0.53 3.03
CA GLY A 263 -13.29 0.28 2.50
C GLY A 263 -13.51 -1.07 1.86
N VAL A 264 -12.47 -1.87 1.61
CA VAL A 264 -12.61 -3.17 0.96
C VAL A 264 -12.62 -4.29 1.99
N ARG A 265 -13.73 -5.04 2.04
CA ARG A 265 -13.99 -6.10 3.02
C ARG A 265 -13.82 -5.64 4.49
N PRO A 266 -14.53 -4.58 4.95
CA PRO A 266 -14.46 -4.15 6.35
C PRO A 266 -14.83 -5.27 7.34
N ASP A 267 -15.77 -6.14 6.95
CA ASP A 267 -16.14 -7.35 7.66
C ASP A 267 -14.91 -8.20 8.01
N TRP A 268 -14.00 -8.36 7.06
CA TRP A 268 -12.81 -9.18 7.22
C TRP A 268 -11.72 -8.46 8.00
N GLN A 269 -11.56 -7.14 7.81
CA GLN A 269 -10.64 -6.33 8.60
C GLN A 269 -10.97 -6.40 10.10
N LEU A 270 -12.26 -6.27 10.44
CA LEU A 270 -12.74 -6.41 11.82
C LEU A 270 -12.59 -7.83 12.35
N ALA A 271 -12.89 -8.85 11.55
CA ALA A 271 -12.71 -10.24 11.95
C ALA A 271 -11.24 -10.57 12.28
N LEU A 272 -10.29 -10.11 11.44
CA LEU A 272 -8.85 -10.26 11.68
C LEU A 272 -8.41 -9.59 13.00
N ARG A 273 -8.90 -8.38 13.27
CA ARG A 273 -8.65 -7.70 14.56
C ARG A 273 -9.25 -8.47 15.74
N GLY A 274 -10.46 -8.99 15.60
CA GLY A 274 -11.11 -9.83 16.62
C GLY A 274 -10.36 -11.12 16.91
N LEU A 275 -9.61 -11.64 15.94
CA LEU A 275 -8.70 -12.78 16.10
C LEU A 275 -7.32 -12.40 16.70
N GLY A 276 -7.09 -11.12 17.00
CA GLY A 276 -5.86 -10.62 17.62
C GLY A 276 -4.73 -10.25 16.65
N TYR A 277 -4.94 -10.33 15.33
CA TYR A 277 -3.91 -9.98 14.35
C TYR A 277 -3.79 -8.47 14.16
N ASN A 278 -2.58 -7.97 13.90
CA ASN A 278 -2.42 -6.59 13.44
C ASN A 278 -3.03 -6.42 12.04
N VAL A 279 -3.86 -5.40 11.89
CA VAL A 279 -4.48 -5.03 10.61
C VAL A 279 -4.15 -3.58 10.32
N ARG A 280 -3.64 -3.34 9.12
CA ARG A 280 -3.40 -2.01 8.57
C ARG A 280 -4.27 -1.81 7.33
N VAL A 281 -4.80 -0.61 7.17
CA VAL A 281 -5.47 -0.21 5.93
C VAL A 281 -4.59 0.68 5.08
N TYR A 282 -4.44 0.35 3.80
CA TYR A 282 -3.92 1.29 2.82
C TYR A 282 -4.98 2.36 2.59
N LEU A 283 -4.65 3.61 2.97
CA LEU A 283 -5.57 4.73 3.09
C LEU A 283 -5.17 5.85 2.12
N PRO A 284 -5.71 5.84 0.89
CA PRO A 284 -5.48 6.91 -0.08
C PRO A 284 -6.12 8.22 0.38
N PHE A 285 -5.49 9.35 0.10
CA PHE A 285 -6.06 10.67 0.36
C PHE A 285 -5.64 11.67 -0.72
N GLY A 286 -6.38 12.77 -0.85
CA GLY A 286 -6.13 13.81 -1.86
C GLY A 286 -7.30 14.01 -2.82
N GLY A 287 -7.24 15.12 -3.58
CA GLY A 287 -8.31 15.54 -4.49
C GLY A 287 -8.49 14.66 -5.73
N ASP A 288 -7.44 13.98 -6.18
CA ASP A 288 -7.41 13.19 -7.42
C ASP A 288 -7.74 11.70 -7.22
N TRP A 289 -8.74 11.44 -6.39
CA TRP A 289 -9.15 10.07 -6.09
C TRP A 289 -9.83 9.33 -7.25
N TRP A 290 -10.33 10.06 -8.24
CA TRP A 290 -11.14 9.50 -9.32
C TRP A 290 -10.34 8.64 -10.31
N PRO A 291 -9.19 9.09 -10.86
CA PRO A 291 -8.29 8.21 -11.63
C PRO A 291 -7.87 6.94 -10.89
N TYR A 292 -7.63 7.05 -9.58
CA TYR A 292 -7.30 5.93 -8.71
C TYR A 292 -8.47 4.95 -8.55
N ALA A 293 -9.68 5.44 -8.29
CA ALA A 293 -10.89 4.62 -8.20
C ALA A 293 -11.21 3.92 -9.53
N ILE A 294 -11.09 4.62 -10.67
CA ILE A 294 -11.27 4.01 -12.00
C ILE A 294 -10.23 2.94 -12.28
N ARG A 295 -8.94 3.18 -12.00
CA ARG A 295 -7.89 2.15 -12.16
C ARG A 295 -8.22 0.92 -11.32
N ARG A 296 -8.62 1.11 -10.07
CA ARG A 296 -9.02 0.02 -9.16
C ARG A 296 -10.22 -0.79 -9.65
N VAL A 297 -11.23 -0.13 -10.23
CA VAL A 297 -12.39 -0.80 -10.87
C VAL A 297 -11.98 -1.52 -12.17
N GLY A 298 -11.11 -0.91 -12.98
CA GLY A 298 -10.69 -1.40 -14.29
C GLY A 298 -9.64 -2.51 -14.26
N GLU A 299 -8.89 -2.66 -13.16
CA GLU A 299 -7.82 -3.65 -12.97
C GLU A 299 -8.34 -5.09 -12.89
N ASN A 300 -9.57 -5.32 -12.43
CA ASN A 300 -10.19 -6.64 -12.42
C ASN A 300 -11.73 -6.53 -12.28
N PRO A 301 -12.55 -7.20 -13.12
CA PRO A 301 -14.01 -7.26 -12.92
C PRO A 301 -14.42 -7.79 -11.53
N ARG A 302 -13.58 -8.61 -10.88
CA ARG A 302 -13.79 -9.02 -9.49
C ARG A 302 -13.57 -7.90 -8.47
N ASN A 303 -12.78 -6.86 -8.78
CA ASN A 303 -12.68 -5.67 -7.96
C ASN A 303 -14.01 -4.90 -7.96
N ALA A 304 -14.74 -4.89 -9.09
CA ALA A 304 -16.11 -4.36 -9.13
C ALA A 304 -17.08 -5.19 -8.25
N TRP A 305 -16.88 -6.51 -8.14
CA TRP A 305 -17.63 -7.36 -7.20
C TRP A 305 -17.23 -7.15 -5.72
N LEU A 306 -15.94 -6.92 -5.44
CA LEU A 306 -15.45 -6.54 -4.11
C LEU A 306 -15.99 -5.15 -3.70
N LEU A 307 -16.03 -4.20 -4.64
CA LEU A 307 -16.72 -2.92 -4.49
C LEU A 307 -18.22 -3.12 -4.21
N ALA A 308 -18.90 -4.00 -4.97
CA ALA A 308 -20.31 -4.29 -4.74
C ALA A 308 -20.60 -4.90 -3.37
N ARG A 309 -19.74 -5.78 -2.84
CA ARG A 309 -19.88 -6.33 -1.47
C ARG A 309 -19.63 -5.29 -0.37
N SER A 310 -18.76 -4.31 -0.62
CA SER A 310 -18.53 -3.22 0.34
C SER A 310 -19.74 -2.29 0.50
N LEU A 311 -20.69 -2.30 -0.44
CA LEU A 311 -21.95 -1.56 -0.35
C LEU A 311 -22.94 -2.16 0.65
N GLY A 312 -22.75 -3.43 1.04
CA GLY A 312 -23.60 -4.13 2.01
C GLY A 312 -23.07 -4.11 3.45
N SER A 313 -21.95 -3.42 3.73
CA SER A 313 -21.37 -3.36 5.08
C SER A 313 -22.10 -2.32 5.95
N ASP A 314 -22.32 -2.65 7.22
CA ASP A 314 -22.89 -1.76 8.23
C ASP A 314 -22.19 -0.40 8.27
N GLY A 315 -22.99 0.67 8.39
CA GLY A 315 -22.49 2.05 8.43
C GLY A 315 -21.56 2.34 9.61
N SER A 316 -21.56 1.49 10.63
CA SER A 316 -20.75 1.61 11.86
C SER A 316 -19.23 1.60 11.63
N TYR A 317 -18.76 1.04 10.51
CA TYR A 317 -17.34 1.03 10.15
C TYR A 317 -16.86 2.40 9.65
N PHE A 318 -17.76 3.18 9.04
CA PHE A 318 -17.44 4.48 8.43
C PHE A 318 -17.85 5.67 9.30
N SER A 319 -18.71 5.45 10.30
CA SER A 319 -19.20 6.45 11.25
C SER A 319 -18.23 6.70 12.38
#